data_AF-A0A661NSA9-F1
#
_entry.id   AF-A0A661NSA9-F1
#
_cell.length_a   1.000
_cell.length_b   1.000
_cell.length_c   1.000
_cell.angle_alpha   90.00
_cell.angle_beta   90.00
_cell.angle_gamma   90.00
#
_symmetry.space_group_name_H-M   'P 1'
#
loop_
_entity.id
_entity.type
_entity.pdbx_description
1 polymer ?
#
loop_
_entity_poly.entity_id
_entity_poly.type
_entity_poly.pdbx_seq_one_letter_code
_entity_poly.pdbx_strand_id
1 'polypeptide(L)'
;ELDAIATELRHEDGVLRVTTPGDVLRETWALVTRDPDSAADAFETRGRIRGLAAVVRSSAAHDPGHPGHEAHAGHPSAFDRFVSPDGRFARVEVRLEDRGIRHLNAIFDRTDWRISEQDAMAGFIAGEAHRASRGLDRVISDLLASLALAVVVIFFLVGVLFRSPRLALVSVPPNVIPLAAVLAWMGLRGLSLNAGTVIVFGVSIGLAVDGTIHLLTRFREERQRNDSTAAAIEAAIAGSGRAVALSSAAVLLGFLALQVSGFLPIRLFGELSIVAVVAALVAELTVLPALLMLTMRGGKTR
;
A
#
# COMPACT_ATOMS: atom_id res chain seq x y z
N GLU A 1 -0.42 -31.69 -16.06
CA GLU A 1 0.40 -30.70 -15.33
C GLU A 1 -0.39 -29.44 -14.97
N LEU A 2 -0.90 -28.66 -15.93
CA LEU A 2 -1.76 -27.48 -15.64
C LEU A 2 -2.96 -27.80 -14.72
N ASP A 3 -3.70 -28.87 -15.02
CA ASP A 3 -4.84 -29.29 -14.20
C ASP A 3 -4.42 -29.70 -12.76
N ALA A 4 -3.18 -30.17 -12.55
CA ALA A 4 -2.70 -30.53 -11.22
C ALA A 4 -2.36 -29.30 -10.36
N ILE A 5 -1.82 -28.25 -10.97
CA ILE A 5 -1.63 -26.94 -10.30
C ILE A 5 -2.99 -26.31 -10.02
N ALA A 6 -3.91 -26.33 -11.00
CA ALA A 6 -5.24 -25.77 -10.83
C ALA A 6 -6.08 -26.48 -9.76
N THR A 7 -6.00 -27.82 -9.66
CA THR A 7 -6.70 -28.56 -8.61
C THR A 7 -6.20 -28.20 -7.22
N GLU A 8 -4.89 -28.04 -7.02
CA GLU A 8 -4.39 -27.61 -5.70
C GLU A 8 -4.84 -26.18 -5.37
N LEU A 9 -4.75 -25.25 -6.32
CA LEU A 9 -5.24 -23.88 -6.14
C LEU A 9 -6.73 -23.83 -5.81
N ARG A 10 -7.55 -24.76 -6.29
CA ARG A 10 -8.98 -24.84 -5.92
C ARG A 10 -9.22 -25.19 -4.45
N HIS A 11 -8.25 -25.83 -3.79
CA HIS A 11 -8.32 -26.20 -2.38
C HIS A 11 -7.58 -25.21 -1.47
N GLU A 12 -6.91 -24.21 -2.04
CA GLU A 12 -6.28 -23.13 -1.29
C GLU A 12 -7.34 -22.21 -0.67
N ASP A 13 -7.14 -21.90 0.61
CA ASP A 13 -8.04 -21.01 1.33
C ASP A 13 -7.96 -19.58 0.74
N GLY A 14 -9.11 -18.95 0.50
CA GLY A 14 -9.19 -17.64 -0.15
C GLY A 14 -9.15 -17.67 -1.69
N VAL A 15 -9.10 -18.84 -2.33
CA VAL A 15 -9.34 -18.96 -3.78
C VAL A 15 -10.83 -19.13 -4.06
N LEU A 16 -11.42 -18.17 -4.77
CA LEU A 16 -12.84 -18.15 -5.11
C LEU A 16 -13.17 -18.99 -6.34
N ARG A 17 -12.29 -18.94 -7.36
CA ARG A 17 -12.48 -19.67 -8.61
C ARG A 17 -11.15 -19.85 -9.34
N VAL A 18 -10.96 -21.01 -9.96
CA VAL A 18 -9.87 -21.28 -10.90
C VAL A 18 -10.46 -21.73 -12.22
N THR A 19 -10.11 -21.04 -13.31
CA THR A 19 -10.55 -21.37 -14.67
C THR A 19 -9.34 -21.72 -15.53
N THR A 20 -9.33 -22.92 -16.09
CA THR A 20 -8.27 -23.43 -16.96
C THR A 20 -8.76 -23.60 -18.40
N PRO A 21 -7.85 -23.72 -19.40
CA PRO A 21 -8.23 -24.14 -20.74
C PRO A 21 -9.00 -25.47 -20.76
N GLY A 22 -8.65 -26.38 -19.84
CA GLY A 22 -9.31 -27.67 -19.71
C GLY A 22 -10.77 -27.54 -19.28
N ASP A 23 -11.08 -26.63 -18.37
CA ASP A 23 -12.47 -26.40 -17.93
C ASP A 23 -13.34 -25.87 -19.07
N VAL A 24 -12.82 -24.94 -19.88
CA VAL A 24 -13.53 -24.43 -21.06
C VAL A 24 -13.84 -25.54 -22.06
N LEU A 25 -12.90 -26.46 -22.28
CA LEU A 25 -13.11 -27.62 -23.13
C LEU A 25 -14.15 -28.57 -22.54
N ARG A 26 -14.09 -28.87 -21.24
CA ARG A 26 -15.09 -29.73 -20.57
C ARG A 26 -16.50 -29.15 -20.64
N GLU A 27 -16.65 -27.87 -20.33
CA GLU A 27 -17.93 -27.17 -20.44
C GLU A 27 -18.44 -27.19 -21.90
N THR A 28 -17.56 -26.94 -22.87
CA THR A 28 -17.97 -26.98 -24.28
C THR A 28 -18.34 -28.40 -24.73
N TRP A 29 -17.62 -29.42 -24.29
CA TRP A 29 -17.93 -30.81 -24.60
C TRP A 29 -19.29 -31.21 -24.07
N ALA A 30 -19.57 -30.94 -22.79
CA ALA A 30 -20.87 -31.20 -22.17
C ALA A 30 -22.02 -30.48 -22.88
N LEU A 31 -21.78 -29.26 -23.38
CA LEU A 31 -22.75 -28.53 -24.19
C LEU A 31 -22.99 -29.16 -25.57
N VAL A 32 -21.93 -29.65 -26.22
CA VAL A 32 -22.01 -30.29 -27.54
C VAL A 32 -22.67 -31.67 -27.45
N THR A 33 -22.35 -32.46 -26.43
CA THR A 33 -22.93 -33.80 -26.20
C THR A 33 -24.30 -33.74 -25.53
N ARG A 34 -24.67 -32.58 -24.96
CA ARG A 34 -25.86 -32.40 -24.10
C ARG A 34 -25.89 -33.36 -22.91
N ASP A 35 -24.72 -33.81 -22.48
CA ASP A 35 -24.53 -34.74 -21.38
C ASP A 35 -23.51 -34.16 -20.39
N PRO A 36 -23.97 -33.67 -19.22
CA PRO A 36 -23.10 -33.10 -18.19
C PRO A 36 -22.03 -34.07 -17.68
N ASP A 37 -22.31 -35.38 -17.67
CA ASP A 37 -21.41 -36.38 -17.10
C ASP A 37 -20.30 -36.81 -18.08
N SER A 38 -20.50 -36.55 -19.37
CA SER A 38 -19.54 -36.87 -20.44
C SER A 38 -18.29 -35.96 -20.47
N ALA A 39 -18.21 -34.95 -19.61
CA ALA A 39 -17.13 -33.96 -19.60
C ALA A 39 -15.73 -34.59 -19.39
N ALA A 40 -15.65 -35.74 -18.71
CA ALA A 40 -14.39 -36.46 -18.50
C ALA A 40 -13.80 -37.02 -19.82
N ASP A 41 -14.66 -37.35 -20.79
CA ASP A 41 -14.28 -38.02 -22.04
C ASP A 41 -13.63 -37.07 -23.05
N ALA A 42 -13.71 -35.76 -22.78
CA ALA A 42 -13.15 -34.71 -23.63
C ALA A 42 -11.63 -34.83 -23.84
N PHE A 43 -10.91 -35.51 -22.92
CA PHE A 43 -9.44 -35.62 -22.93
C PHE A 43 -8.90 -37.00 -23.28
N GLU A 44 -9.73 -37.98 -23.68
CA GLU A 44 -9.28 -39.36 -23.96
C GLU A 44 -8.21 -39.46 -25.07
N THR A 45 -8.17 -38.51 -26.02
CA THR A 45 -7.21 -38.54 -27.12
C THR A 45 -6.79 -37.14 -27.57
N ARG A 46 -5.51 -36.95 -27.91
CA ARG A 46 -4.97 -35.69 -28.47
C ARG A 46 -5.76 -35.20 -29.70
N GLY A 47 -6.30 -36.12 -30.50
CA GLY A 47 -7.15 -35.80 -31.65
C GLY A 47 -8.49 -35.17 -31.27
N ARG A 48 -9.14 -35.65 -30.20
CA ARG A 48 -10.39 -35.07 -29.68
C ARG A 48 -10.18 -33.68 -29.09
N ILE A 49 -9.09 -33.48 -28.36
CA ILE A 49 -8.71 -32.17 -27.81
C ILE A 49 -8.55 -31.14 -28.94
N ARG A 50 -7.82 -31.49 -30.01
CA ARG A 50 -7.64 -30.62 -31.18
C ARG A 50 -8.94 -30.37 -31.92
N GLY A 51 -9.77 -31.40 -32.09
CA GLY A 51 -11.08 -31.28 -32.73
C GLY A 51 -12.01 -30.35 -31.96
N LEU A 52 -12.09 -30.51 -30.64
CA LEU A 52 -12.91 -29.67 -29.77
C LEU A 52 -12.41 -28.22 -29.71
N ALA A 53 -11.09 -28.02 -29.61
CA ALA A 53 -10.50 -26.69 -29.71
C ALA A 53 -10.81 -26.01 -31.05
N ALA A 54 -10.81 -26.76 -32.16
CA ALA A 54 -11.21 -26.26 -33.48
C ALA A 54 -12.70 -25.90 -33.53
N VAL A 55 -13.57 -26.71 -32.93
CA VAL A 55 -15.01 -26.44 -32.83
C VAL A 55 -15.26 -25.16 -32.02
N VAL A 56 -14.63 -25.00 -30.85
CA VAL A 56 -14.77 -23.80 -30.00
C VAL A 56 -14.30 -22.54 -30.74
N ARG A 57 -13.17 -22.63 -31.47
CA ARG A 57 -12.65 -21.56 -32.31
C ARG A 57 -13.59 -21.20 -33.47
N SER A 58 -14.19 -22.19 -34.11
CA SER A 58 -15.16 -21.97 -35.20
C SER A 58 -16.51 -21.42 -34.72
N SER A 59 -16.95 -21.78 -33.52
CA SER A 59 -18.22 -21.31 -32.96
C SER A 59 -18.20 -19.82 -32.64
N ALA A 60 -17.03 -19.23 -32.35
CA ALA A 60 -16.88 -17.80 -32.14
C ALA A 60 -16.85 -16.98 -33.44
N ALA A 61 -16.65 -17.65 -34.59
CA ALA A 61 -16.73 -17.03 -35.91
C ALA A 61 -18.17 -16.97 -36.47
N HIS A 62 -19.16 -17.45 -35.72
CA HIS A 62 -20.57 -17.49 -36.09
C HIS A 62 -21.44 -16.95 -34.94
N ASP A 63 -21.39 -15.63 -34.71
CA ASP A 63 -22.41 -14.93 -33.93
C ASP A 63 -23.43 -14.27 -34.89
N PRO A 64 -24.63 -14.84 -35.09
CA PRO A 64 -25.65 -14.27 -35.96
C PRO A 64 -26.54 -13.33 -35.14
N GLY A 65 -26.05 -12.14 -34.81
CA GLY A 65 -26.78 -11.31 -33.85
C GLY A 65 -26.41 -9.83 -33.79
N HIS A 66 -26.46 -9.09 -34.91
CA HIS A 66 -26.97 -7.71 -34.97
C HIS A 66 -26.71 -7.09 -36.37
N PRO A 67 -27.74 -6.62 -37.11
CA PRO A 67 -27.54 -5.94 -38.38
C PRO A 67 -27.13 -4.49 -38.09
N GLY A 68 -25.85 -4.16 -38.27
CA GLY A 68 -25.38 -2.78 -38.18
C GLY A 68 -23.92 -2.59 -37.73
N HIS A 69 -23.13 -3.64 -37.54
CA HIS A 69 -21.69 -3.51 -37.31
C HIS A 69 -20.95 -4.16 -38.47
N GLU A 70 -20.11 -3.36 -39.14
CA GLU A 70 -19.20 -3.80 -40.19
C GLU A 70 -18.37 -4.99 -39.69
N ALA A 71 -18.08 -5.92 -40.61
CA ALA A 71 -17.34 -7.15 -40.37
C ALA A 71 -15.90 -6.85 -39.88
N HIS A 72 -15.77 -6.60 -38.57
CA HIS A 72 -14.49 -6.58 -37.89
C HIS A 72 -14.06 -8.03 -37.61
N ALA A 73 -12.80 -8.32 -37.93
CA ALA A 73 -12.18 -9.63 -37.78
C ALA A 73 -12.43 -10.25 -36.39
N GLY A 74 -13.05 -11.44 -36.42
CA GLY A 74 -13.04 -12.49 -35.40
C GLY A 74 -13.01 -12.06 -33.94
N HIS A 75 -14.17 -12.10 -33.27
CA HIS A 75 -14.17 -12.17 -31.81
C HIS A 75 -13.40 -13.43 -31.36
N PRO A 76 -12.34 -13.30 -30.54
CA PRO A 76 -11.60 -14.46 -30.05
C PRO A 76 -12.54 -15.36 -29.25
N SER A 77 -12.51 -16.66 -29.55
CA SER A 77 -13.35 -17.63 -28.85
C SER A 77 -13.05 -17.65 -27.35
N ALA A 78 -13.99 -18.16 -26.54
CA ALA A 78 -13.75 -18.33 -25.10
C ALA A 78 -12.44 -19.09 -24.84
N PHE A 79 -12.06 -20.02 -25.72
CA PHE A 79 -10.81 -20.78 -25.67
C PHE A 79 -9.56 -19.96 -26.05
N ASP A 80 -9.67 -19.03 -27.00
CA ASP A 80 -8.54 -18.17 -27.43
C ASP A 80 -8.13 -17.16 -26.34
N ARG A 81 -8.95 -16.96 -25.30
CA ARG A 81 -8.58 -16.19 -24.10
C ARG A 81 -7.64 -16.96 -23.17
N PHE A 82 -7.61 -18.28 -23.28
CA PHE A 82 -6.84 -19.18 -22.41
C PHE A 82 -5.67 -19.83 -23.11
N VAL A 83 -5.67 -19.97 -24.44
CA VAL A 83 -4.56 -20.58 -25.19
C VAL A 83 -4.20 -19.72 -26.40
N SER A 84 -2.92 -19.43 -26.57
CA SER A 84 -2.45 -18.68 -27.72
C SER A 84 -2.72 -19.42 -29.04
N PRO A 85 -2.84 -18.70 -30.17
CA PRO A 85 -3.12 -19.33 -31.47
C PRO A 85 -2.08 -20.40 -31.87
N ASP A 86 -0.81 -20.17 -31.50
CA ASP A 86 0.33 -21.06 -31.73
C ASP A 86 0.47 -22.18 -30.69
N GLY A 87 -0.40 -22.20 -29.65
CA GLY A 87 -0.40 -23.21 -28.59
C GLY A 87 0.80 -23.17 -27.65
N ARG A 88 1.65 -22.13 -27.73
CA ARG A 88 2.84 -21.99 -26.87
C ARG A 88 2.55 -21.42 -25.49
N PHE A 89 1.47 -20.65 -25.35
CA PHE A 89 1.07 -20.05 -24.09
C PHE A 89 -0.31 -20.54 -23.68
N ALA A 90 -0.42 -20.92 -22.40
CA ALA A 90 -1.68 -21.17 -21.74
C ALA A 90 -1.81 -20.22 -20.54
N ARG A 91 -3.01 -19.66 -20.36
CA ARG A 91 -3.38 -18.84 -19.21
C ARG A 91 -4.26 -19.67 -18.29
N VAL A 92 -4.02 -19.57 -16.99
CA VAL A 92 -4.93 -20.01 -15.94
C VAL A 92 -5.42 -18.76 -15.22
N GLU A 93 -6.72 -18.59 -15.08
CA GLU A 93 -7.31 -17.46 -14.37
C GLU A 93 -7.69 -17.88 -12.95
N VAL A 94 -7.23 -17.13 -11.96
CA VAL A 94 -7.53 -17.37 -10.55
C VAL A 94 -8.20 -16.13 -9.99
N ARG A 95 -9.39 -16.30 -9.41
CA ARG A 95 -10.10 -15.27 -8.66
C ARG A 95 -9.85 -15.50 -7.18
N LEU A 96 -9.32 -14.48 -6.53
CA LEU A 96 -8.91 -14.51 -5.13
C LEU A 96 -9.83 -13.61 -4.31
N GLU A 97 -10.05 -14.01 -3.07
CA GLU A 97 -10.65 -13.16 -2.04
C GLU A 97 -9.58 -12.19 -1.51
N ASP A 98 -9.92 -10.91 -1.37
CA ASP A 98 -9.01 -9.93 -0.77
C ASP A 98 -9.01 -10.07 0.76
N ARG A 99 -8.16 -10.98 1.26
CA ARG A 99 -7.89 -11.18 2.69
C ARG A 99 -6.61 -10.47 3.15
N GLY A 100 -6.14 -9.51 2.37
CA GLY A 100 -4.94 -8.74 2.65
C GLY A 100 -3.65 -9.36 2.08
N ILE A 101 -2.63 -8.50 2.05
CA ILE A 101 -1.38 -8.70 1.30
C ILE A 101 -0.60 -9.94 1.76
N ARG A 102 -0.53 -10.22 3.06
CA ARG A 102 0.20 -11.38 3.59
C ARG A 102 -0.36 -12.70 3.07
N HIS A 103 -1.69 -12.81 3.01
CA HIS A 103 -2.37 -14.00 2.50
C HIS A 103 -2.17 -14.13 0.98
N LEU A 104 -2.37 -13.04 0.24
CA LEU A 104 -2.18 -13.01 -1.21
C LEU A 104 -0.74 -13.36 -1.62
N ASN A 105 0.25 -12.80 -0.93
CA ASN A 105 1.65 -13.10 -1.20
C ASN A 105 2.02 -14.54 -0.86
N ALA A 106 1.48 -15.12 0.21
CA ALA A 106 1.72 -16.53 0.52
C ALA A 106 1.20 -17.45 -0.60
N ILE A 107 0.03 -17.15 -1.17
CA ILE A 107 -0.50 -17.86 -2.34
C ILE A 107 0.42 -17.66 -3.55
N PHE A 108 0.83 -16.42 -3.82
CA PHE A 108 1.71 -16.13 -4.96
C PHE A 108 3.06 -16.83 -4.83
N ASP A 109 3.73 -16.75 -3.68
CA ASP A 109 5.04 -17.36 -3.45
C ASP A 109 4.96 -18.89 -3.54
N ARG A 110 3.90 -19.51 -3.01
CA ARG A 110 3.67 -20.97 -3.14
C ARG A 110 3.41 -21.37 -4.59
N THR A 111 2.64 -20.58 -5.32
CA THR A 111 2.36 -20.82 -6.75
C THR A 111 3.62 -20.67 -7.59
N ASP A 112 4.43 -19.65 -7.32
CA ASP A 112 5.69 -19.38 -8.02
C ASP A 112 6.70 -20.51 -7.76
N TRP A 113 6.79 -20.98 -6.51
CA TRP A 113 7.56 -22.17 -6.15
C TRP A 113 7.14 -23.40 -6.97
N ARG A 114 5.84 -23.71 -7.01
CA ARG A 114 5.33 -24.86 -7.76
C ARG A 114 5.57 -24.76 -9.27
N ILE A 115 5.49 -23.55 -9.83
CA ILE A 115 5.82 -23.32 -11.23
C ILE A 115 7.31 -23.57 -11.47
N SER A 116 8.18 -23.15 -10.55
CA SER A 116 9.63 -23.33 -10.69
C SER A 116 10.09 -24.78 -10.60
N GLU A 117 9.32 -25.67 -9.96
CA GLU A 117 9.59 -27.12 -9.90
C GLU A 117 9.23 -27.87 -11.19
N GLN A 118 8.54 -27.24 -12.15
CA GLN A 118 8.11 -27.91 -13.39
C GLN A 118 9.13 -27.70 -14.52
N ASP A 119 9.93 -28.73 -14.83
CA ASP A 119 10.85 -28.70 -15.98
C ASP A 119 10.12 -28.59 -17.33
N ALA A 120 8.86 -29.02 -17.40
CA ALA A 120 8.07 -29.06 -18.62
C ALA A 120 7.49 -27.69 -19.04
N MET A 121 7.49 -26.70 -18.14
CA MET A 121 6.81 -25.42 -18.38
C MET A 121 7.46 -24.27 -17.62
N ALA A 122 7.79 -23.20 -18.36
CA ALA A 122 8.06 -21.90 -17.75
C ALA A 122 6.73 -21.15 -17.54
N GLY A 123 6.48 -20.69 -16.32
CA GLY A 123 5.29 -19.90 -15.97
C GLY A 123 5.66 -18.61 -15.24
N PHE A 124 4.75 -17.66 -15.24
CA PHE A 124 4.85 -16.44 -14.44
C PHE A 124 3.46 -16.02 -13.98
N ILE A 125 3.38 -15.43 -12.80
CA ILE A 125 2.13 -14.92 -12.25
C ILE A 125 1.91 -13.48 -12.75
N ALA A 126 0.71 -13.20 -13.24
CA ALA A 126 0.32 -11.88 -13.70
C ALA A 126 -1.12 -11.57 -13.28
N GLY A 127 -1.51 -10.31 -13.42
CA GLY A 127 -2.86 -9.84 -13.08
C GLY A 127 -2.84 -8.69 -12.08
N GLU A 128 -4.01 -8.07 -11.90
CA GLU A 128 -4.16 -6.90 -11.05
C GLU A 128 -3.88 -7.22 -9.59
N ALA A 129 -4.40 -8.33 -9.07
CA ALA A 129 -4.17 -8.75 -7.68
C ALA A 129 -2.68 -8.93 -7.36
N HIS A 130 -1.92 -9.58 -8.25
CA HIS A 130 -0.49 -9.79 -8.06
C HIS A 130 0.30 -8.47 -8.10
N ARG A 131 0.01 -7.61 -9.09
CA ARG A 131 0.68 -6.30 -9.22
C ARG A 131 0.34 -5.36 -8.07
N ALA A 132 -0.92 -5.34 -7.64
CA ALA A 132 -1.38 -4.54 -6.51
C ALA A 132 -0.71 -5.01 -5.21
N SER A 133 -0.69 -6.32 -4.94
CA SER A 133 -0.06 -6.89 -3.73
C SER A 133 1.43 -6.58 -3.66
N ARG A 134 2.19 -6.95 -4.71
CA ARG A 134 3.64 -6.69 -4.79
C ARG A 134 3.97 -5.20 -4.82
N GLY A 135 3.11 -4.39 -5.43
CA GLY A 135 3.26 -2.93 -5.44
C GLY A 135 3.11 -2.35 -4.04
N LEU A 136 2.12 -2.83 -3.28
CA LEU A 136 1.82 -2.32 -1.96
C LEU A 136 2.86 -2.73 -0.91
N ASP A 137 3.44 -3.93 -0.99
CA ASP A 137 4.59 -4.31 -0.15
C ASP A 137 5.77 -3.37 -0.31
N ARG A 138 6.14 -3.08 -1.57
CA ARG A 138 7.27 -2.18 -1.86
C ARG A 138 6.99 -0.79 -1.32
N VAL A 139 5.78 -0.29 -1.49
CA VAL A 139 5.38 1.01 -0.93
C VAL A 139 5.51 1.02 0.60
N ILE A 140 5.11 -0.05 1.29
CA ILE A 140 5.23 -0.14 2.75
C ILE A 140 6.70 -0.23 3.16
N SER A 141 7.52 -1.05 2.50
CA SER A 141 8.95 -1.16 2.81
C SER A 141 9.69 0.15 2.57
N ASP A 142 9.39 0.81 1.46
CA ASP A 142 9.99 2.09 1.09
C ASP A 142 9.54 3.20 2.05
N LEU A 143 8.29 3.17 2.52
CA LEU A 143 7.80 4.08 3.55
C LEU A 143 8.56 3.89 4.87
N LEU A 144 8.71 2.65 5.34
CA LEU A 144 9.43 2.37 6.59
C LEU A 144 10.91 2.75 6.48
N ALA A 145 11.55 2.44 5.34
CA ALA A 145 12.94 2.80 5.08
C ALA A 145 13.14 4.32 4.99
N SER A 146 12.26 5.02 4.26
CA SER A 146 12.32 6.49 4.13
C SER A 146 12.02 7.18 5.45
N LEU A 147 11.08 6.67 6.25
CA LEU A 147 10.82 7.18 7.57
C LEU A 147 12.02 7.00 8.51
N ALA A 148 12.58 5.80 8.56
CA ALA A 148 13.76 5.52 9.38
C ALA A 148 14.93 6.44 8.96
N LEU A 149 15.15 6.58 7.65
CA LEU A 149 16.16 7.48 7.11
C LEU A 149 15.87 8.95 7.49
N ALA A 150 14.62 9.39 7.40
CA ALA A 150 14.22 10.75 7.75
C ALA A 150 14.52 11.04 9.23
N VAL A 151 14.17 10.14 10.15
CA VAL A 151 14.48 10.28 11.59
C VAL A 151 15.98 10.41 11.82
N VAL A 152 16.79 9.58 11.14
CA VAL A 152 18.26 9.65 11.21
C VAL A 152 18.77 10.99 10.69
N VAL A 153 18.27 11.45 9.54
CA VAL A 153 18.65 12.74 8.95
C VAL A 153 18.28 13.90 9.86
N ILE A 154 17.08 13.90 10.44
CA ILE A 154 16.62 14.93 11.39
C ILE A 154 17.50 14.94 12.63
N PHE A 155 17.82 13.77 13.19
CA PHE A 155 18.73 13.66 14.33
C PHE A 155 20.08 14.30 14.02
N PHE A 156 20.69 13.99 12.87
CA PHE A 156 21.96 14.59 12.47
C PHE A 156 21.82 16.09 12.19
N LEU A 157 20.76 16.52 11.51
CA LEU A 157 20.50 17.92 11.20
C LEU A 157 20.38 18.76 12.48
N VAL A 158 19.54 18.34 13.43
CA VAL A 158 19.39 19.00 14.74
C VAL A 158 20.71 18.93 15.52
N GLY A 159 21.40 17.78 15.48
CA GLY A 159 22.70 17.60 16.12
C GLY A 159 23.76 18.60 15.63
N VAL A 160 23.82 18.83 14.32
CA VAL A 160 24.72 19.80 13.68
C VAL A 160 24.27 21.24 13.95
N LEU A 161 23.00 21.55 13.71
CA LEU A 161 22.42 22.88 13.89
C LEU A 161 22.61 23.39 15.31
N PHE A 162 22.38 22.52 16.29
CA PHE A 162 22.49 22.88 17.70
C PHE A 162 23.85 22.51 18.32
N ARG A 163 24.76 21.86 17.58
CA ARG A 163 26.03 21.33 18.10
C ARG A 163 25.87 20.53 19.40
N SER A 164 24.77 19.79 19.52
CA SER A 164 24.40 19.09 20.76
C SER A 164 23.65 17.79 20.45
N PRO A 165 24.29 16.62 20.66
CA PRO A 165 23.63 15.34 20.45
C PRO A 165 22.48 15.10 21.45
N ARG A 166 22.50 15.78 22.60
CA ARG A 166 21.40 15.75 23.59
C ARG A 166 20.14 16.41 23.04
N LEU A 167 20.28 17.58 22.40
CA LEU A 167 19.14 18.25 21.76
C LEU A 167 18.60 17.48 20.57
N ALA A 168 19.50 16.85 19.80
CA ALA A 168 19.10 15.93 18.74
C ALA A 168 18.25 14.77 19.30
N LEU A 169 18.70 14.10 20.35
CA LEU A 169 17.95 12.99 20.95
C LEU A 169 16.59 13.42 21.51
N VAL A 170 16.52 14.60 22.14
CA VAL A 170 15.27 15.18 22.68
C VAL A 170 14.28 15.54 21.58
N SER A 171 14.75 15.88 20.37
CA SER A 171 13.88 16.17 19.23
C SER A 171 13.23 14.95 18.61
N VAL A 172 13.76 13.73 18.81
CA VAL A 172 13.23 12.54 18.14
C VAL A 172 11.79 12.19 18.58
N PRO A 173 11.46 12.08 19.89
CA PRO A 173 10.12 11.72 20.31
C PRO A 173 8.99 12.62 19.77
N PRO A 174 9.05 13.96 19.87
CA PRO A 174 7.99 14.82 19.35
C PRO A 174 7.83 14.72 17.82
N ASN A 175 8.88 14.32 17.10
CA ASN A 175 8.83 14.08 15.66
C ASN A 175 8.23 12.73 15.27
N VAL A 176 8.29 11.71 16.13
CA VAL A 176 7.75 10.37 15.85
C VAL A 176 6.27 10.26 16.25
N ILE A 177 5.85 10.97 17.30
CA ILE A 177 4.47 10.92 17.81
C ILE A 177 3.40 11.17 16.74
N PRO A 178 3.53 12.15 15.82
CA PRO A 178 2.50 12.41 14.83
C PRO A 178 2.29 11.24 13.87
N LEU A 179 3.36 10.54 13.52
CA LEU A 179 3.30 9.38 12.65
C LEU A 179 2.68 8.19 13.34
N ALA A 180 3.03 7.98 14.62
CA ALA A 180 2.39 6.97 15.45
C ALA A 180 0.90 7.27 15.61
N ALA A 181 0.51 8.54 15.77
CA ALA A 181 -0.88 8.95 15.86
C ALA A 181 -1.65 8.70 14.56
N VAL A 182 -1.05 8.97 13.40
CA VAL A 182 -1.64 8.64 12.09
C VAL A 182 -1.83 7.13 11.94
N LEU A 183 -0.81 6.31 12.24
CA LEU A 183 -0.91 4.85 12.19
C LEU A 183 -1.98 4.33 13.16
N ALA A 184 -2.04 4.87 14.38
CA ALA A 184 -3.05 4.50 15.36
C ALA A 184 -4.45 4.84 14.88
N TRP A 185 -4.65 6.04 14.31
CA TRP A 185 -5.93 6.45 13.74
C TRP A 185 -6.34 5.57 12.56
N MET A 186 -5.41 5.23 11.67
CA MET A 186 -5.66 4.30 10.57
C MET A 186 -6.10 2.92 11.10
N GLY A 187 -5.41 2.40 12.13
CA GLY A 187 -5.77 1.14 12.77
C GLY A 187 -7.17 1.17 13.39
N LEU A 188 -7.53 2.24 14.09
CA LEU A 188 -8.85 2.43 14.69
C LEU A 188 -9.98 2.52 13.64
N ARG A 189 -9.67 3.07 12.47
CA ARG A 189 -10.63 3.27 11.37
C ARG A 189 -10.66 2.10 10.36
N GLY A 190 -9.78 1.11 10.52
CA GLY A 190 -9.60 0.03 9.55
C GLY A 190 -9.09 0.51 8.19
N LEU A 191 -8.38 1.64 8.14
CA LEU A 191 -7.82 2.19 6.91
C LEU A 191 -6.52 1.47 6.56
N SER A 192 -6.42 1.02 5.33
CA SER A 192 -5.21 0.39 4.82
C SER A 192 -4.18 1.43 4.35
N LEU A 193 -2.89 1.11 4.53
CA LEU A 193 -1.82 1.82 3.85
C LEU A 193 -1.97 1.63 2.35
N ASN A 194 -1.84 2.71 1.58
CA ASN A 194 -1.84 2.70 0.12
C ASN A 194 -1.03 3.90 -0.39
N ALA A 195 -0.84 3.97 -1.71
CA ALA A 195 -0.04 5.04 -2.33
C ALA A 195 -0.50 6.47 -1.96
N GLY A 196 -1.80 6.67 -1.70
CA GLY A 196 -2.33 7.98 -1.31
C GLY A 196 -2.11 8.31 0.17
N THR A 197 -2.26 7.33 1.07
CA THR A 197 -2.10 7.55 2.52
C THR A 197 -0.64 7.64 2.95
N VAL A 198 0.29 7.03 2.18
CA VAL A 198 1.74 7.09 2.43
C VAL A 198 2.29 8.52 2.40
N ILE A 199 1.75 9.38 1.52
CA ILE A 199 2.19 10.78 1.38
C ILE A 199 1.99 11.57 2.69
N VAL A 200 0.98 11.20 3.48
CA VAL A 200 0.69 11.86 4.76
C VAL A 200 1.85 11.73 5.75
N PHE A 201 2.59 10.62 5.73
CA PHE A 201 3.76 10.45 6.60
C PHE A 201 4.87 11.45 6.26
N GLY A 202 5.13 11.70 4.97
CA GLY A 202 6.08 12.72 4.54
C GLY A 202 5.68 14.11 5.01
N VAL A 203 4.41 14.46 4.87
CA VAL A 203 3.84 15.72 5.37
C VAL A 203 3.96 15.82 6.90
N SER A 204 3.65 14.73 7.62
CA SER A 204 3.70 14.66 9.08
C SER A 204 5.11 14.95 9.61
N ILE A 205 6.14 14.38 8.97
CA ILE A 205 7.54 14.63 9.32
C ILE A 205 7.89 16.10 9.11
N GLY A 206 7.54 16.67 7.95
CA GLY A 206 7.85 18.08 7.65
C GLY A 206 7.26 19.04 8.69
N LEU A 207 5.99 18.81 9.07
CA LEU A 207 5.30 19.61 10.08
C LEU A 207 5.95 19.50 11.45
N ALA A 208 6.24 18.28 11.91
CA ALA A 208 6.80 18.06 13.24
C ALA A 208 8.23 18.61 13.38
N VAL A 209 9.03 18.53 12.31
CA VAL A 209 10.42 18.99 12.33
C VAL A 209 10.48 20.51 12.37
N ASP A 210 9.63 21.19 11.60
CA ASP A 210 9.59 22.64 11.55
C ASP A 210 9.25 23.25 12.91
N GLY A 211 8.16 22.80 13.54
CA GLY A 211 7.76 23.30 14.86
C GLY A 211 8.78 22.96 15.96
N THR A 212 9.37 21.76 15.91
CA THR A 212 10.47 21.37 16.79
C THR A 212 11.70 22.29 16.64
N ILE A 213 12.15 22.58 15.41
CA ILE A 213 13.30 23.46 15.16
C ILE A 213 12.98 24.88 15.63
N HIS A 214 11.78 25.38 15.36
CA HIS A 214 11.38 26.73 15.76
C HIS A 214 11.39 26.88 17.29
N LEU A 215 10.81 25.91 18.02
CA LEU A 215 10.78 25.93 19.48
C LEU A 215 12.16 25.72 20.10
N LEU A 216 12.98 24.81 19.55
CA LEU A 216 14.36 24.58 20.02
C LEU A 216 15.27 25.79 19.78
N THR A 217 15.12 26.48 18.65
CA THR A 217 15.85 27.70 18.34
C THR A 217 15.54 28.76 19.37
N ARG A 218 14.25 28.98 19.67
CA ARG A 218 13.84 29.94 20.68
C ARG A 218 14.31 29.55 22.08
N PHE A 219 14.19 28.27 22.45
CA PHE A 219 14.70 27.76 23.72
C PHE A 219 16.21 28.04 23.86
N ARG A 220 17.01 27.85 22.81
CA ARG A 220 18.45 28.15 22.84
C ARG A 220 18.74 29.63 23.06
N GLU A 221 17.99 30.52 22.41
CA GLU A 221 18.11 31.96 22.64
C GLU A 221 17.76 32.33 24.09
N GLU A 222 16.64 31.81 24.60
CA GLU A 222 16.18 32.10 25.95
C GLU A 222 17.08 31.46 27.03
N ARG A 223 17.75 30.34 26.74
CA ARG A 223 18.76 29.76 27.65
C ARG A 223 19.98 30.65 27.87
N GLN A 224 20.28 31.55 26.94
CA GLN A 224 21.36 32.53 27.12
C GLN A 224 20.91 33.71 27.98
N ARG A 225 19.61 34.06 27.91
CA ARG A 225 19.02 35.21 28.61
C ARG A 225 18.52 34.89 30.02
N ASN A 226 18.15 33.64 30.28
CA ASN A 226 17.56 33.21 31.56
C ASN A 226 18.53 32.34 32.36
N ASP A 227 18.42 32.38 33.69
CA ASP A 227 19.31 31.62 34.60
C ASP A 227 18.85 30.17 34.81
N SER A 228 17.54 29.91 34.73
CA SER A 228 16.97 28.58 34.90
C SER A 228 16.51 27.97 33.58
N THR A 229 16.61 26.65 33.46
CA THR A 229 16.09 25.92 32.29
C THR A 229 14.58 26.09 32.17
N ALA A 230 13.87 26.07 33.31
CA ALA A 230 12.43 26.23 33.35
C ALA A 230 11.99 27.60 32.81
N ALA A 231 12.63 28.69 33.25
CA ALA A 231 12.31 30.03 32.76
C ALA A 231 12.58 30.17 31.25
N ALA A 232 13.66 29.57 30.75
CA ALA A 232 13.94 29.57 29.31
C ALA A 232 12.89 28.79 28.49
N ILE A 233 12.40 27.66 29.00
CA ILE A 233 11.33 26.88 28.36
C ILE A 233 10.03 27.69 28.35
N GLU A 234 9.66 28.28 29.49
CA GLU A 234 8.44 29.08 29.61
C GLU A 234 8.46 30.29 28.67
N ALA A 235 9.57 31.03 28.62
CA ALA A 235 9.76 32.13 27.69
C ALA A 235 9.70 31.68 26.21
N ALA A 236 10.26 30.52 25.89
CA ALA A 236 10.22 29.97 24.54
C ALA A 236 8.79 29.59 24.11
N ILE A 237 8.01 28.98 25.01
CA ILE A 237 6.61 28.64 24.75
C ILE A 237 5.75 29.91 24.63
N ALA A 238 5.95 30.89 25.52
CA ALA A 238 5.19 32.14 25.51
C ALA A 238 5.42 32.95 24.22
N GLY A 239 6.65 32.94 23.69
CA GLY A 239 7.00 33.58 22.43
C GLY A 239 6.65 32.72 21.21
N SER A 240 7.46 31.69 20.97
CA SER A 240 7.40 30.85 19.76
C SER A 240 6.28 29.82 19.77
N GLY A 241 5.84 29.35 20.95
CA GLY A 241 4.73 28.40 21.03
C GLY A 241 3.42 28.96 20.45
N ARG A 242 3.17 30.26 20.61
CA ARG A 242 2.03 30.94 19.96
C ARG A 242 2.14 30.96 18.44
N ALA A 243 3.34 31.21 17.91
CA ALA A 243 3.58 31.22 16.46
C ALA A 243 3.40 29.82 15.86
N VAL A 244 3.90 28.78 16.54
CA VAL A 244 3.71 27.38 16.15
C VAL A 244 2.23 26.97 16.20
N ALA A 245 1.49 27.39 17.23
CA ALA A 245 0.06 27.12 17.32
C ALA A 245 -0.75 27.81 16.20
N LEU A 246 -0.43 29.06 15.88
CA LEU A 246 -1.11 29.81 14.81
C LEU A 246 -0.83 29.22 13.42
N SER A 247 0.43 28.89 13.13
CA SER A 247 0.80 28.23 11.87
C SER A 247 0.15 26.86 11.74
N SER A 248 0.17 26.06 12.81
CA SER A 248 -0.53 24.76 12.85
C SER A 248 -2.03 24.90 12.65
N ALA A 249 -2.66 25.91 13.24
CA ALA A 249 -4.09 26.19 13.03
C ALA A 249 -4.39 26.57 11.57
N ALA A 250 -3.53 27.35 10.92
CA ALA A 250 -3.69 27.68 9.50
C ALA A 250 -3.58 26.44 8.61
N VAL A 251 -2.60 25.56 8.87
CA VAL A 251 -2.44 24.29 8.15
C VAL A 251 -3.64 23.36 8.39
N LEU A 252 -4.11 23.28 9.64
CA LEU A 252 -5.29 22.51 10.02
C LEU A 252 -6.54 22.95 9.23
N LEU A 253 -6.77 24.25 9.13
CA LEU A 253 -7.87 24.81 8.33
C LEU A 253 -7.73 24.45 6.84
N GLY A 254 -6.51 24.45 6.31
CA GLY A 254 -6.22 24.00 4.95
C GLY A 254 -6.62 22.54 4.71
N PHE A 255 -6.29 21.63 5.64
CA PHE A 255 -6.70 20.22 5.53
C PHE A 255 -8.18 19.99 5.81
N LEU A 256 -8.81 20.80 6.67
CA LEU A 256 -10.26 20.78 6.86
C LEU A 256 -11.01 21.12 5.57
N ALA A 257 -10.50 22.04 4.75
CA ALA A 257 -11.11 22.34 3.45
C ALA A 257 -11.16 21.12 2.52
N LEU A 258 -10.21 20.19 2.62
CA LEU A 258 -10.19 18.95 1.83
C LEU A 258 -11.33 17.99 2.19
N GLN A 259 -11.95 18.14 3.36
CA GLN A 259 -13.08 17.29 3.79
C GLN A 259 -14.34 17.49 2.93
N VAL A 260 -14.44 18.62 2.23
CA VAL A 260 -15.56 18.95 1.34
C VAL A 260 -15.44 18.22 -0.01
N SER A 261 -14.30 17.63 -0.33
CA SER A 261 -14.06 16.98 -1.62
C SER A 261 -14.99 15.78 -1.86
N GLY A 262 -15.58 15.67 -3.06
CA GLY A 262 -16.32 14.47 -3.47
C GLY A 262 -15.45 13.24 -3.72
N PHE A 263 -14.12 13.41 -3.78
CA PHE A 263 -13.18 12.33 -4.08
C PHE A 263 -12.59 11.75 -2.80
N LEU A 264 -12.93 10.49 -2.50
CA LEU A 264 -12.57 9.81 -1.25
C LEU A 264 -11.06 9.86 -0.92
N PRO A 265 -10.12 9.65 -1.85
CA PRO A 265 -8.70 9.74 -1.56
C PRO A 265 -8.26 11.11 -1.02
N ILE A 266 -8.85 12.20 -1.52
CA ILE A 266 -8.55 13.57 -1.03
C ILE A 266 -9.10 13.77 0.38
N ARG A 267 -10.31 13.26 0.66
CA ARG A 267 -10.89 13.32 2.01
C ARG A 267 -10.05 12.55 3.02
N LEU A 268 -9.63 11.33 2.68
CA LEU A 268 -8.77 10.51 3.55
C LEU A 268 -7.41 11.17 3.78
N PHE A 269 -6.80 11.73 2.74
CA PHE A 269 -5.55 12.48 2.87
C PHE A 269 -5.73 13.67 3.83
N GLY A 270 -6.81 14.44 3.69
CA GLY A 270 -7.14 15.54 4.61
C GLY A 270 -7.38 15.05 6.04
N GLU A 271 -8.12 13.94 6.22
CA GLU A 271 -8.46 13.38 7.53
C GLU A 271 -7.20 12.98 8.30
N LEU A 272 -6.33 12.22 7.64
CA LEU A 272 -5.07 11.77 8.23
C LEU A 272 -4.11 12.93 8.50
N SER A 273 -4.07 13.93 7.61
CA SER A 273 -3.24 15.12 7.80
C SER A 273 -3.71 16.00 8.97
N ILE A 274 -5.02 16.09 9.21
CA ILE A 274 -5.58 16.73 10.40
C ILE A 274 -5.06 16.04 11.67
N VAL A 275 -5.11 14.70 11.73
CA VAL A 275 -4.58 13.92 12.86
C VAL A 275 -3.10 14.20 13.06
N ALA A 276 -2.31 14.22 11.98
CA ALA A 276 -0.89 14.52 12.03
C ALA A 276 -0.59 15.92 12.61
N VAL A 277 -1.28 16.96 12.11
CA VAL A 277 -1.08 18.35 12.57
C VAL A 277 -1.42 18.48 14.05
N VAL A 278 -2.55 17.93 14.48
CA VAL A 278 -2.98 18.00 15.89
C VAL A 278 -1.98 17.27 16.78
N ALA A 279 -1.57 16.07 16.38
CA ALA A 279 -0.59 15.29 17.14
C ALA A 279 0.79 15.98 17.19
N ALA A 280 1.24 16.61 16.10
CA ALA A 280 2.48 17.38 16.04
C ALA A 280 2.44 18.57 17.00
N LEU A 281 1.39 19.39 16.92
CA LEU A 281 1.22 20.54 17.81
C LEU A 281 1.20 20.13 19.28
N VAL A 282 0.47 19.05 19.62
CA VAL A 282 0.44 18.53 20.99
C VAL A 282 1.83 18.05 21.41
N ALA A 283 2.52 17.28 20.58
CA ALA A 283 3.85 16.76 20.89
C ALA A 283 4.89 17.88 21.09
N GLU A 284 4.85 18.91 20.26
CA GLU A 284 5.77 20.05 20.33
C GLU A 284 5.52 20.95 21.54
N LEU A 285 4.25 21.20 21.91
CA LEU A 285 3.94 22.09 23.02
C LEU A 285 3.93 21.39 24.38
N THR A 286 3.93 20.06 24.42
CA THR A 286 3.90 19.30 25.67
C THR A 286 5.12 18.40 25.84
N VAL A 287 5.35 17.46 24.92
CA VAL A 287 6.38 16.43 25.03
C VAL A 287 7.77 17.05 24.91
N LEU A 288 7.99 17.94 23.95
CA LEU A 288 9.28 18.59 23.76
C LEU A 288 9.70 19.43 25.00
N PRO A 289 8.88 20.35 25.54
CA PRO A 289 9.16 21.03 26.80
C PRO A 289 9.42 20.10 27.98
N ALA A 290 8.62 19.05 28.13
CA ALA A 290 8.80 18.08 29.21
C ALA A 290 10.15 17.35 29.10
N LEU A 291 10.54 16.92 27.90
CA LEU A 291 11.82 16.26 27.66
C LEU A 291 13.00 17.22 27.85
N LEU A 292 12.88 18.47 27.42
CA LEU A 292 13.87 19.51 27.71
C LEU A 292 14.01 19.72 29.22
N MET A 293 12.91 19.80 29.96
CA MET A 293 12.91 19.98 31.41
C MET A 293 13.55 18.79 32.14
N LEU A 294 13.38 17.57 31.66
CA LEU A 294 13.97 16.36 32.26
C LEU A 294 15.46 16.24 31.95
N THR A 295 15.86 16.51 30.72
CA THR A 295 17.23 16.26 30.22
C THR A 295 18.19 17.42 30.45
N MET A 296 17.68 18.65 30.51
CA MET A 296 18.48 19.87 30.66
C MET A 296 18.44 20.42 32.10
N ARG A 297 18.26 19.55 33.10
CA ARG A 297 18.46 19.89 34.53
C ARG A 297 19.94 20.15 34.81
N GLY A 298 20.41 21.34 34.42
CA GLY A 298 21.73 21.85 34.70
C GLY A 298 21.70 23.38 34.67
N GLY A 299 22.01 23.99 35.82
CA GLY A 299 22.26 25.44 35.90
C GLY A 299 23.47 25.82 35.06
N LYS A 300 23.58 27.10 34.70
CA LYS A 300 24.74 27.66 33.98
C LYS A 300 26.04 27.17 34.64
N THR A 301 26.74 26.21 34.02
CA THR A 301 28.18 26.10 34.24
C THR A 301 28.79 27.30 33.56
N ARG A 302 29.18 28.27 34.40
CA ARG A 302 30.05 29.39 34.03
C ARG A 302 31.31 28.91 33.34
#